data_AF-A0A2P6VT94-F1
#
_entry.id   AF-A0A2P6VT94-F1
#
_cell.length_a   1.000
_cell.length_b   1.000
_cell.length_c   1.000
_cell.angle_alpha   90.00
_cell.angle_beta   90.00
_cell.angle_gamma   90.00
#
_symmetry.space_group_name_H-M   'P 1'
#
loop_
_entity.id
_entity.type
_entity.pdbx_description
1 polymer ?
#
loop_
_entity_poly.entity_id
_entity_poly.type
_entity_poly.pdbx_seq_one_letter_code
_entity_poly.pdbx_strand_id
1 'polypeptide(L)'
;MSATDGDERGRLGRLEPIEPPTGWRALSKIGLPVAGVLAGVAVLLLALEPELRRNVFTFIAIYLVPGGIDAGPLAGVSLLGLDPLWVIALVTYFDLWLTMFWVWNIDHLVRFGWVERRVEKTRERAHSLWKRFPWLRVASGPGLALFITIPIPTTGSFSGIAIGKLIDLPDPVTYMASVGGTMIRVAALAFGTEGILWFF
;
A
#
# COMPACT_ATOMS: atom_id res chain seq x y z
N MET A 1 -14.20 41.03 -28.98
CA MET A 1 -14.54 40.07 -27.89
C MET A 1 -15.26 38.90 -28.53
N SER A 2 -14.51 37.85 -28.87
CA SER A 2 -14.95 36.73 -29.71
C SER A 2 -15.04 35.46 -28.85
N ALA A 3 -16.28 35.00 -28.65
CA ALA A 3 -16.83 33.64 -28.52
C ALA A 3 -15.94 32.38 -28.36
N THR A 4 -14.75 32.41 -27.76
CA THR A 4 -13.91 31.20 -27.55
C THR A 4 -13.67 30.84 -26.08
N ASP A 5 -14.17 31.63 -25.13
CA ASP A 5 -13.86 31.46 -23.69
C ASP A 5 -14.91 30.61 -22.93
N GLY A 6 -15.94 30.14 -23.63
CA GLY A 6 -17.07 29.37 -23.06
C GLY A 6 -16.94 27.85 -23.15
N ASP A 7 -16.05 27.33 -24.01
CA ASP A 7 -15.99 25.89 -24.33
C ASP A 7 -15.02 25.10 -23.43
N GLU A 8 -13.97 25.76 -22.89
CA GLU A 8 -12.98 25.06 -22.05
C GLU A 8 -13.48 24.73 -20.64
N ARG A 9 -14.47 25.48 -20.12
CA ARG A 9 -15.09 25.19 -18.81
C ARG A 9 -16.04 23.99 -18.85
N GLY A 10 -16.47 23.56 -20.04
CA GLY A 10 -17.32 22.38 -20.23
C GLY A 10 -16.57 21.05 -20.22
N ARG A 11 -15.25 21.07 -20.49
CA ARG A 11 -14.41 19.86 -20.62
C ARG A 11 -13.74 19.41 -19.32
N LEU A 12 -13.64 20.28 -18.32
CA LEU A 12 -12.96 19.97 -17.04
C LEU A 12 -13.89 19.41 -15.95
N GLY A 13 -15.18 19.21 -16.25
CA GLY A 13 -16.21 18.86 -15.27
C GLY A 13 -16.79 17.45 -15.36
N ARG A 14 -16.27 16.58 -16.22
CA ARG A 14 -16.68 15.17 -16.27
C ARG A 14 -15.45 14.29 -16.28
N LEU A 15 -14.99 13.94 -15.09
CA LEU A 15 -14.31 12.66 -14.92
C LEU A 15 -15.25 11.63 -15.57
N GLU A 16 -14.76 10.94 -16.61
CA GLU A 16 -15.57 9.90 -17.26
C GLU A 16 -16.12 8.99 -16.16
N PRO A 17 -17.41 8.63 -16.19
CA PRO A 17 -17.95 7.68 -15.24
C PRO A 17 -17.10 6.42 -15.38
N ILE A 18 -16.25 6.14 -14.38
CA ILE A 18 -15.63 4.83 -14.28
C ILE A 18 -16.80 3.90 -14.03
N GLU A 19 -17.27 3.25 -15.10
CA GLU A 19 -18.29 2.22 -15.02
C GLU A 19 -17.84 1.26 -13.93
N PRO A 20 -18.71 0.95 -12.95
CA PRO A 20 -18.37 -0.07 -11.97
C PRO A 20 -17.96 -1.30 -12.79
N PRO A 21 -16.79 -1.89 -12.54
CA PRO A 21 -16.31 -2.97 -13.39
C PRO A 21 -17.41 -4.05 -13.40
N THR A 22 -18.06 -4.24 -14.54
CA THR A 22 -19.19 -5.15 -14.68
C THR A 22 -18.66 -6.45 -15.28
N GLY A 23 -19.00 -7.57 -14.64
CA GLY A 23 -18.57 -8.91 -15.06
C GLY A 23 -17.14 -9.27 -14.65
N TRP A 24 -16.44 -9.99 -15.53
CA TRP A 24 -15.20 -10.70 -15.22
C TRP A 24 -14.02 -9.82 -14.78
N ARG A 25 -14.00 -8.54 -15.18
CA ARG A 25 -12.93 -7.60 -14.84
C ARG A 25 -13.01 -7.08 -13.39
N ALA A 26 -14.20 -7.00 -12.79
CA ALA A 26 -14.34 -6.70 -11.37
C ALA A 26 -13.90 -7.89 -10.53
N LEU A 27 -14.40 -9.07 -10.92
CA LEU A 27 -14.06 -10.33 -10.30
C LEU A 27 -12.54 -10.57 -10.32
N SER A 28 -11.84 -10.23 -11.40
CA SER A 28 -10.38 -10.37 -11.44
C SER A 28 -9.65 -9.38 -10.52
N LYS A 29 -10.12 -8.14 -10.37
CA LYS A 29 -9.49 -7.13 -9.49
C LYS A 29 -9.58 -7.46 -8.00
N ILE A 30 -10.61 -8.21 -7.59
CA ILE A 30 -10.76 -8.69 -6.21
C ILE A 30 -10.18 -10.10 -6.09
N GLY A 31 -10.54 -10.98 -7.02
CA GLY A 31 -10.21 -12.39 -6.99
C GLY A 31 -8.71 -12.66 -7.16
N LEU A 32 -8.00 -11.90 -8.00
CA LEU A 32 -6.57 -12.13 -8.20
C LEU A 32 -5.74 -11.84 -6.93
N PRO A 33 -5.89 -10.68 -6.25
CA PRO A 33 -5.20 -10.46 -4.98
C PRO A 33 -5.55 -11.47 -3.90
N VAL A 34 -6.83 -11.80 -3.76
CA VAL A 34 -7.29 -12.79 -2.76
C VAL A 34 -6.72 -14.18 -3.07
N ALA A 35 -6.76 -14.61 -4.33
CA ALA A 35 -6.18 -15.88 -4.75
C ALA A 35 -4.66 -15.90 -4.53
N GLY A 36 -3.98 -14.77 -4.75
CA GLY A 36 -2.57 -14.61 -4.44
C GLY A 36 -2.27 -14.87 -2.96
N VAL A 37 -2.96 -14.18 -2.05
CA VAL A 37 -2.84 -14.40 -0.59
C VAL A 37 -3.10 -15.86 -0.22
N LEU A 38 -4.19 -16.45 -0.73
CA LEU A 38 -4.57 -17.84 -0.42
C LEU A 38 -3.54 -18.84 -0.97
N ALA A 39 -2.99 -18.61 -2.15
CA ALA A 39 -1.95 -19.44 -2.73
C ALA A 39 -0.69 -19.40 -1.88
N GLY A 40 -0.27 -18.22 -1.40
CA GLY A 40 0.85 -18.10 -0.48
C GLY A 40 0.62 -18.87 0.82
N VAL A 41 -0.57 -18.71 1.44
CA VAL A 41 -0.94 -19.46 2.64
C VAL A 41 -0.92 -20.97 2.39
N ALA A 42 -1.46 -21.44 1.27
CA ALA A 42 -1.45 -22.86 0.90
C ALA A 42 -0.02 -23.40 0.72
N VAL A 43 0.85 -22.64 0.06
CA VAL A 43 2.28 -23.00 -0.07
C VAL A 43 2.94 -23.09 1.31
N LEU A 44 2.71 -22.12 2.20
CA LEU A 44 3.25 -22.14 3.56
C LEU A 44 2.74 -23.33 4.39
N LEU A 45 1.48 -23.75 4.21
CA LEU A 45 0.93 -24.92 4.90
C LEU A 45 1.58 -26.23 4.44
N LEU A 46 1.81 -26.35 3.13
CA LEU A 46 2.26 -27.59 2.50
C LEU A 46 3.79 -27.75 2.48
N ALA A 47 4.53 -26.65 2.33
CA ALA A 47 5.98 -26.69 2.12
C ALA A 47 6.80 -26.55 3.39
N LEU A 48 6.24 -25.96 4.46
CA LEU A 48 7.00 -25.72 5.69
C LEU A 48 6.96 -26.90 6.66
N GLU A 49 8.10 -27.17 7.28
CA GLU A 49 8.23 -28.10 8.39
C GLU A 49 7.34 -27.69 9.58
N PRO A 50 6.85 -28.62 10.42
CA PRO A 50 5.85 -28.33 11.43
C PRO A 50 6.22 -27.21 12.42
N GLU A 51 7.49 -27.13 12.82
CA GLU A 51 7.99 -26.13 13.77
C GLU A 51 8.06 -24.74 13.14
N LEU A 52 8.70 -24.61 11.98
CA LEU A 52 8.77 -23.36 11.23
C LEU A 52 7.38 -22.88 10.83
N ARG A 53 6.50 -23.79 10.39
CA ARG A 53 5.11 -23.50 10.07
C ARG A 53 4.39 -22.85 11.26
N ARG A 54 4.49 -23.44 12.46
CA ARG A 54 3.87 -22.87 13.66
C ARG A 54 4.36 -21.45 13.93
N ASN A 55 5.67 -21.21 13.87
CA ASN A 55 6.23 -19.89 14.12
C ASN A 55 5.78 -18.87 13.05
N VAL A 56 5.77 -19.24 11.77
CA VAL A 56 5.28 -18.39 10.67
C VAL A 56 3.79 -18.06 10.84
N PHE A 57 2.93 -19.03 11.15
CA PHE A 57 1.50 -18.75 11.36
C PHE A 57 1.24 -17.92 12.62
N THR A 58 2.05 -18.08 13.66
CA THR A 58 2.00 -17.24 14.86
C THR A 58 2.41 -15.81 14.52
N PHE A 59 3.45 -15.64 13.73
CA PHE A 59 3.87 -14.33 13.21
C PHE A 59 2.76 -13.67 12.39
N ILE A 60 2.12 -14.39 11.47
CA ILE A 60 0.98 -13.86 10.68
C ILE A 60 -0.14 -13.41 11.61
N ALA A 61 -0.48 -14.21 12.62
CA ALA A 61 -1.51 -13.86 13.59
C ALA A 61 -1.17 -12.57 14.36
N ILE A 62 0.09 -12.42 14.82
CA ILE A 62 0.56 -11.18 15.46
C ILE A 62 0.45 -9.99 14.51
N TYR A 63 0.89 -10.16 13.26
CA TYR A 63 0.93 -9.10 12.26
C TYR A 63 -0.46 -8.53 11.93
N LEU A 64 -1.51 -9.35 12.01
CA LEU A 64 -2.89 -8.96 11.69
C LEU A 64 -3.63 -8.22 12.82
N VAL A 65 -3.09 -8.21 14.04
CA VAL A 65 -3.68 -7.49 15.19
C VAL A 65 -3.36 -5.99 15.07
N PRO A 66 -4.21 -5.07 15.57
CA PRO A 66 -3.87 -3.64 15.62
C PRO A 66 -2.51 -3.39 16.29
N GLY A 67 -1.62 -2.65 15.60
CA GLY A 67 -0.22 -2.43 16.03
C GLY A 67 0.76 -3.55 15.65
N GLY A 68 0.26 -4.70 15.20
CA GLY A 68 1.04 -5.83 14.72
C GLY A 68 1.83 -5.56 13.44
N ILE A 69 1.42 -4.59 12.63
CA ILE A 69 2.16 -4.19 11.42
C ILE A 69 3.56 -3.66 11.77
N ASP A 70 3.66 -2.91 12.89
CA ASP A 70 4.90 -2.27 13.32
C ASP A 70 5.66 -3.16 14.32
N ALA A 71 4.95 -3.83 15.22
CA ALA A 71 5.53 -4.72 16.23
C ALA A 71 5.84 -6.13 15.69
N GLY A 72 5.19 -6.54 14.61
CA GLY A 72 5.30 -7.88 14.03
C GLY A 72 6.73 -8.23 13.64
N PRO A 73 7.43 -7.42 12.82
CA PRO A 73 8.82 -7.71 12.42
C PRO A 73 9.76 -7.89 13.62
N LEU A 74 9.61 -7.05 14.64
CA LEU A 74 10.36 -7.15 15.91
C LEU A 74 10.05 -8.48 16.61
N ALA A 75 8.78 -8.82 16.78
CA ALA A 75 8.35 -10.06 17.43
C ALA A 75 8.76 -11.31 16.63
N GLY A 76 8.73 -11.25 15.30
CA GLY A 76 9.14 -12.33 14.42
C GLY A 76 10.59 -12.73 14.64
N VAL A 77 11.49 -11.75 14.65
CA VAL A 77 12.92 -12.01 14.86
C VAL A 77 13.22 -12.33 16.32
N SER A 78 12.75 -11.52 17.27
CA SER A 78 13.15 -11.63 18.69
C SER A 78 12.39 -12.69 19.50
N LEU A 79 11.07 -12.80 19.33
CA LEU A 79 10.23 -13.70 20.13
C LEU A 79 10.05 -15.07 19.48
N LEU A 80 9.96 -15.10 18.14
CA LEU A 80 9.70 -16.32 17.38
C LEU A 80 10.96 -16.92 16.74
N GLY A 81 12.10 -16.22 16.82
CA GLY A 81 13.38 -16.68 16.27
C GLY A 81 13.36 -16.89 14.76
N LEU A 82 12.51 -16.17 14.04
CA LEU A 82 12.46 -16.25 12.58
C LEU A 82 13.66 -15.52 11.99
N ASP A 83 14.25 -16.12 10.95
CA ASP A 83 15.27 -15.45 10.14
C ASP A 83 14.73 -14.11 9.61
N PRO A 84 15.51 -13.03 9.65
CA PRO A 84 15.08 -11.73 9.13
C PRO A 84 14.62 -11.78 7.67
N LEU A 85 15.25 -12.61 6.82
CA LEU A 85 14.84 -12.78 5.42
C LEU A 85 13.45 -13.42 5.31
N TRP A 86 13.11 -14.36 6.20
CA TRP A 86 11.76 -14.92 6.26
C TRP A 86 10.73 -13.83 6.62
N VAL A 87 11.03 -13.02 7.63
CA VAL A 87 10.16 -11.90 8.05
C VAL A 87 9.96 -10.90 6.90
N ILE A 88 11.04 -10.49 6.23
CA ILE A 88 11.00 -9.55 5.11
C ILE A 88 10.20 -10.13 3.95
N ALA A 89 10.46 -11.38 3.56
CA ALA A 89 9.80 -12.05 2.46
C ALA A 89 8.29 -12.19 2.72
N LEU A 90 7.92 -12.62 3.92
CA LEU A 90 6.52 -12.85 4.28
C LEU A 90 5.73 -11.54 4.28
N VAL A 91 6.24 -10.51 4.96
CA VAL A 91 5.58 -9.20 5.04
C VAL A 91 5.48 -8.59 3.65
N THR A 92 6.57 -8.59 2.88
CA THR A 92 6.57 -8.03 1.52
C THR A 92 5.62 -8.78 0.61
N TYR A 93 5.53 -10.12 0.72
CA TYR A 93 4.59 -10.92 -0.06
C TYR A 93 3.13 -10.58 0.24
N PHE A 94 2.75 -10.49 1.52
CA PHE A 94 1.39 -10.09 1.88
C PHE A 94 1.09 -8.65 1.45
N ASP A 95 2.02 -7.72 1.69
CA ASP A 95 1.84 -6.33 1.28
C ASP A 95 1.77 -6.16 -0.24
N LEU A 96 2.44 -7.00 -1.02
CA LEU A 96 2.32 -7.03 -2.48
C LEU A 96 0.86 -7.25 -2.90
N TRP A 97 0.22 -8.28 -2.35
CA TRP A 97 -1.17 -8.59 -2.70
C TRP A 97 -2.18 -7.65 -2.07
N LEU A 98 -2.00 -7.27 -0.80
CA LEU A 98 -2.88 -6.34 -0.11
C LEU A 98 -2.82 -4.95 -0.73
N THR A 99 -1.63 -4.44 -1.07
CA THR A 99 -1.46 -3.16 -1.77
C THR A 99 -2.12 -3.22 -3.14
N MET A 100 -1.96 -4.31 -3.88
CA MET A 100 -2.64 -4.49 -5.18
C MET A 100 -4.16 -4.39 -5.03
N PHE A 101 -4.72 -5.11 -4.04
CA PHE A 101 -6.14 -5.05 -3.72
C PHE A 101 -6.58 -3.61 -3.41
N TRP A 102 -5.87 -2.91 -2.53
CA TRP A 102 -6.24 -1.55 -2.16
C TRP A 102 -6.11 -0.55 -3.32
N VAL A 103 -5.01 -0.56 -4.06
CA VAL A 103 -4.80 0.37 -5.20
C VAL A 103 -5.93 0.23 -6.22
N TRP A 104 -6.37 -0.99 -6.51
CA TRP A 104 -7.43 -1.25 -7.48
C TRP A 104 -8.85 -0.99 -6.97
N ASN A 105 -9.08 -1.03 -5.65
CA ASN A 105 -10.43 -0.99 -5.07
C ASN A 105 -10.73 0.26 -4.23
N ILE A 106 -9.72 1.01 -3.76
CA ILE A 106 -9.93 2.14 -2.84
C ILE A 106 -10.73 3.28 -3.47
N ASP A 107 -10.64 3.49 -4.78
CA ASP A 107 -11.42 4.50 -5.48
C ASP A 107 -12.93 4.24 -5.38
N HIS A 108 -13.34 2.96 -5.24
CA HIS A 108 -14.74 2.62 -5.00
C HIS A 108 -15.19 2.99 -3.57
N LEU A 109 -14.29 2.94 -2.58
CA LEU A 109 -14.58 3.29 -1.19
C LEU A 109 -14.60 4.80 -0.95
N VAL A 110 -13.78 5.54 -1.69
CA VAL A 110 -13.65 7.00 -1.55
C VAL A 110 -14.85 7.76 -2.16
N ARG A 111 -15.62 7.10 -3.04
CA ARG A 111 -16.83 7.66 -3.70
C ARG A 111 -18.07 7.81 -2.80
N PHE A 112 -17.95 7.64 -1.49
CA PHE A 112 -19.03 8.04 -0.57
C PHE A 112 -19.09 9.57 -0.46
N GLY A 113 -20.19 10.19 -0.96
CA GLY A 113 -20.25 11.58 -1.44
C GLY A 113 -19.78 12.75 -0.54
N TRP A 114 -19.51 12.56 0.76
CA TRP A 114 -18.80 13.57 1.56
C TRP A 114 -17.27 13.48 1.40
N VAL A 115 -16.75 12.25 1.32
CA VAL A 115 -15.33 11.95 1.16
C VAL A 115 -14.86 12.38 -0.23
N GLU A 116 -15.64 12.10 -1.26
CA GLU A 116 -15.35 12.48 -2.65
C GLU A 116 -15.07 14.00 -2.79
N ARG A 117 -15.93 14.85 -2.23
CA ARG A 117 -15.74 16.31 -2.25
C ARG A 117 -14.47 16.79 -1.55
N ARG A 118 -14.02 16.07 -0.51
CA ARG A 118 -12.78 16.38 0.20
C ARG A 118 -11.56 15.94 -0.61
N VAL A 119 -11.63 14.78 -1.23
CA VAL A 119 -10.60 14.26 -2.12
C VAL A 119 -10.41 15.18 -3.32
N GLU A 120 -11.49 15.61 -3.97
CA GLU A 120 -11.41 16.48 -5.15
C GLU A 120 -10.73 17.82 -4.82
N LYS A 121 -11.13 18.47 -3.72
CA LYS A 121 -10.47 19.70 -3.24
C LYS A 121 -8.98 19.49 -2.94
N THR A 122 -8.60 18.31 -2.50
CA THR A 122 -7.20 17.97 -2.21
C THR A 122 -6.42 17.76 -3.51
N ARG A 123 -7.02 17.08 -4.49
CA ARG A 123 -6.46 16.90 -5.84
C ARG A 123 -6.26 18.22 -6.56
N GLU A 124 -7.25 19.12 -6.52
CA GLU A 124 -7.13 20.46 -7.11
C GLU A 124 -5.93 21.23 -6.53
N ARG A 125 -5.75 21.17 -5.21
CA ARG A 125 -4.60 21.79 -4.52
C ARG A 125 -3.29 21.14 -4.96
N ALA A 126 -3.21 19.80 -4.97
CA ALA A 126 -2.02 19.07 -5.42
C ALA A 126 -1.65 19.45 -6.87
N HIS A 127 -2.63 19.50 -7.76
CA HIS A 127 -2.43 19.91 -9.16
C HIS A 127 -1.96 21.35 -9.29
N SER A 128 -2.52 22.28 -8.50
CA SER A 128 -2.04 23.67 -8.50
C SER A 128 -0.58 23.78 -8.04
N LEU A 129 -0.18 22.97 -7.05
CA LEU A 129 1.20 22.90 -6.58
C LEU A 129 2.13 22.30 -7.63
N TRP A 130 1.71 21.25 -8.35
CA TRP A 130 2.48 20.68 -9.45
C TRP A 130 2.66 21.64 -10.62
N LYS A 131 1.64 22.45 -10.95
CA LYS A 131 1.77 23.50 -11.97
C LYS A 131 2.81 24.55 -11.57
N ARG A 132 2.86 24.92 -10.29
CA ARG A 132 3.83 25.88 -9.76
C ARG A 132 5.23 25.29 -9.59
N PHE A 133 5.32 24.01 -9.22
CA PHE A 133 6.55 23.29 -8.92
C PHE A 133 6.52 21.88 -9.55
N PRO A 134 6.87 21.76 -10.85
CA PRO A 134 6.78 20.48 -11.57
C PRO A 134 7.61 19.35 -10.95
N TRP A 135 8.73 19.69 -10.29
CA TRP A 135 9.59 18.73 -9.61
C TRP A 135 8.87 17.98 -8.48
N LEU A 136 7.86 18.59 -7.84
CA LEU A 136 7.08 17.95 -6.78
C LEU A 136 6.33 16.72 -7.30
N ARG A 137 5.88 16.73 -8.56
CA ARG A 137 5.18 15.59 -9.16
C ARG A 137 6.07 14.36 -9.23
N VAL A 138 7.33 14.55 -9.63
CA VAL A 138 8.33 13.47 -9.71
C VAL A 138 8.77 13.03 -8.33
N ALA A 139 8.97 13.98 -7.40
CA ALA A 139 9.35 13.69 -6.02
C ALA A 139 8.25 12.99 -5.20
N SER A 140 6.98 13.04 -5.64
CA SER A 140 5.85 12.47 -4.91
C SER A 140 5.93 10.95 -4.78
N GLY A 141 6.45 10.23 -5.78
CA GLY A 141 6.64 8.78 -5.70
C GLY A 141 7.67 8.37 -4.63
N PRO A 142 8.93 8.84 -4.72
CA PRO A 142 9.95 8.59 -3.70
C PRO A 142 9.56 9.13 -2.31
N GLY A 143 8.92 10.30 -2.24
CA GLY A 143 8.43 10.86 -0.99
C GLY A 143 7.37 10.00 -0.33
N LEU A 144 6.49 9.38 -1.13
CA LEU A 144 5.51 8.42 -0.64
C LEU A 144 6.17 7.15 -0.12
N ALA A 145 7.15 6.60 -0.84
CA ALA A 145 7.91 5.45 -0.38
C ALA A 145 8.62 5.75 0.95
N LEU A 146 9.27 6.91 1.05
CA LEU A 146 9.94 7.36 2.27
C LEU A 146 8.95 7.51 3.43
N PHE A 147 7.77 8.09 3.19
CA PHE A 147 6.72 8.21 4.21
C PHE A 147 6.31 6.85 4.78
N ILE A 148 6.17 5.83 3.93
CA ILE A 148 5.81 4.47 4.34
C ILE A 148 6.98 3.76 5.03
N THR A 149 8.22 4.11 4.70
CA THR A 149 9.41 3.53 5.34
C THR A 149 9.47 3.85 6.83
N ILE A 150 8.94 5.00 7.26
CA ILE A 150 9.02 5.41 8.66
C ILE A 150 8.10 4.50 9.49
N PRO A 151 8.58 3.87 10.58
CA PRO A 151 7.78 2.97 11.41
C PRO A 151 6.95 3.77 12.44
N ILE A 152 6.12 4.70 11.98
CA ILE A 152 5.16 5.41 12.82
C ILE A 152 3.82 4.64 12.75
N PRO A 153 3.08 4.52 13.87
CA PRO A 153 1.74 3.95 13.82
C PRO A 153 0.91 4.65 12.76
N THR A 154 0.22 3.89 11.92
CA THR A 154 -0.61 4.41 10.81
C THR A 154 0.17 4.87 9.57
N THR A 155 1.50 4.83 9.54
CA THR A 155 2.30 5.04 8.30
C THR A 155 2.64 3.68 7.70
N GLY A 156 1.71 3.14 6.91
CA GLY A 156 1.82 1.85 6.27
C GLY A 156 1.32 1.90 4.82
N SER A 157 1.38 0.78 4.13
CA SER A 157 0.94 0.67 2.73
C SER A 157 -0.47 1.21 2.51
N PHE A 158 -1.43 0.93 3.40
CA PHE A 158 -2.78 1.48 3.30
C PHE A 158 -2.85 3.01 3.31
N SER A 159 -2.19 3.68 4.27
CA SER A 159 -2.21 5.14 4.34
C SER A 159 -1.40 5.77 3.20
N GLY A 160 -0.32 5.12 2.78
CA GLY A 160 0.43 5.47 1.59
C GLY A 160 -0.43 5.45 0.33
N ILE A 161 -1.22 4.39 0.13
CA ILE A 161 -2.16 4.30 -1.00
C ILE A 161 -3.19 5.41 -0.93
N ALA A 162 -3.77 5.67 0.24
CA ALA A 162 -4.73 6.76 0.43
C ALA A 162 -4.12 8.12 0.07
N ILE A 163 -2.91 8.42 0.53
CA ILE A 163 -2.19 9.67 0.19
C ILE A 163 -1.91 9.72 -1.31
N GLY A 164 -1.42 8.64 -1.91
CA GLY A 164 -1.16 8.55 -3.34
C GLY A 164 -2.40 8.89 -4.16
N LYS A 165 -3.56 8.34 -3.80
CA LYS A 165 -4.84 8.62 -4.46
C LYS A 165 -5.36 10.03 -4.19
N LEU A 166 -5.13 10.58 -3.00
CA LEU A 166 -5.50 11.95 -2.62
C LEU A 166 -4.74 13.00 -3.43
N ILE A 167 -3.49 12.72 -3.78
CA ILE A 167 -2.68 13.60 -4.63
C ILE A 167 -2.73 13.22 -6.11
N ASP A 168 -3.53 12.21 -6.49
CA ASP A 168 -3.70 11.75 -7.87
C ASP A 168 -2.42 11.18 -8.52
N LEU A 169 -1.64 10.40 -7.75
CA LEU A 169 -0.53 9.63 -8.29
C LEU A 169 -1.04 8.45 -9.14
N PRO A 170 -0.30 8.07 -10.21
CA PRO A 170 -0.62 6.90 -11.00
C PRO A 170 -0.55 5.61 -10.17
N ASP A 171 -1.51 4.70 -10.37
CA ASP A 171 -1.60 3.42 -9.67
C ASP A 171 -0.30 2.61 -9.62
N PRO A 172 0.47 2.45 -10.74
CA PRO A 172 1.73 1.72 -10.68
C PRO A 172 2.78 2.39 -9.79
N VAL A 173 2.78 3.73 -9.73
CA VAL A 173 3.71 4.50 -8.89
C VAL A 173 3.31 4.36 -7.42
N THR A 174 2.03 4.51 -7.11
CA THR A 174 1.52 4.31 -5.74
C THR A 174 1.76 2.90 -5.24
N TYR A 175 1.50 1.91 -6.09
CA TYR A 175 1.76 0.50 -5.80
C TYR A 175 3.25 0.25 -5.52
N MET A 176 4.14 0.70 -6.41
CA MET A 176 5.58 0.44 -6.26
C MET A 176 6.20 1.20 -5.09
N ALA A 177 5.79 2.45 -4.86
CA ALA A 177 6.20 3.20 -3.70
C ALA A 177 5.75 2.53 -2.39
N SER A 178 4.55 1.95 -2.38
CA SER A 178 4.02 1.27 -1.19
C SER A 178 4.73 -0.03 -0.88
N VAL A 179 4.87 -0.92 -1.88
CA VAL A 179 5.59 -2.19 -1.69
C VAL A 179 7.06 -1.93 -1.37
N GLY A 180 7.71 -0.99 -2.09
CA GLY A 180 9.10 -0.63 -1.86
C GLY A 180 9.34 -0.03 -0.48
N GLY A 181 8.48 0.91 -0.05
CA GLY A 181 8.55 1.50 1.29
C GLY A 181 8.38 0.46 2.40
N THR A 182 7.40 -0.45 2.26
CA THR A 182 7.23 -1.55 3.21
C THR A 182 8.45 -2.45 3.25
N MET A 183 9.00 -2.83 2.09
CA MET A 183 10.17 -3.71 2.01
C MET A 183 11.37 -3.09 2.74
N ILE A 184 11.64 -1.80 2.54
CA ILE A 184 12.72 -1.08 3.23
C ILE A 184 12.44 -1.01 4.73
N ARG A 185 11.21 -0.67 5.13
CA ARG A 185 10.80 -0.61 6.54
C ARG A 185 11.02 -1.93 7.26
N VAL A 186 10.50 -3.03 6.69
CA VAL A 186 10.59 -4.34 7.33
C VAL A 186 12.05 -4.84 7.35
N ALA A 187 12.84 -4.54 6.32
CA ALA A 187 14.27 -4.87 6.33
C ALA A 187 15.01 -4.12 7.45
N ALA A 188 14.75 -2.82 7.60
CA ALA A 188 15.36 -2.01 8.65
C ALA A 188 14.97 -2.54 10.05
N LEU A 189 13.69 -2.89 10.26
CA LEU A 189 13.23 -3.43 11.53
C LEU A 189 13.80 -4.83 11.81
N ALA A 190 13.77 -5.74 10.83
CA ALA A 190 14.20 -7.12 11.02
C ALA A 190 15.71 -7.23 11.26
N PHE A 191 16.53 -6.64 10.39
CA PHE A 191 18.00 -6.63 10.57
C PHE A 191 18.43 -5.76 11.75
N GLY A 192 17.73 -4.66 12.03
CA GLY A 192 17.98 -3.86 13.23
C GLY A 192 17.74 -4.67 14.50
N THR A 193 16.69 -5.48 14.54
CA THR A 193 16.39 -6.37 15.67
C THR A 193 17.47 -7.45 15.82
N GLU A 194 17.83 -8.13 14.74
CA GLU A 194 18.90 -9.14 14.75
C GLU A 194 20.24 -8.54 15.23
N GLY A 195 20.59 -7.37 14.72
CA GLY A 195 21.80 -6.65 15.14
C GLY A 195 21.79 -6.31 16.63
N ILE A 196 20.67 -5.85 17.17
CA ILE A 196 20.51 -5.59 18.61
C ILE A 196 20.69 -6.87 19.42
N LEU A 197 20.04 -7.97 19.00
CA LEU A 197 20.14 -9.25 19.69
C LEU A 197 21.57 -9.80 19.70
N TRP A 198 22.37 -9.53 18.67
CA TRP A 198 23.76 -9.95 18.63
C TRP A 198 24.65 -9.25 19.68
N PHE A 199 24.26 -8.06 20.17
CA PHE A 199 24.99 -7.35 21.21
C PHE A 199 24.71 -7.85 22.64
N PHE A 200 23.64 -8.63 22.86
CA PHE A 200 23.22 -9.15 24.17
C PHE A 200 23.41 -10.66 24.28
#